data_AF-A0A673N8E7-F1
#
_entry.id   AF-A0A673N8E7-F1
#
_cell.length_a   1.000
_cell.length_b   1.000
_cell.length_c   1.000
_cell.angle_alpha   90.00
_cell.angle_beta   90.00
_cell.angle_gamma   90.00
#
_symmetry.space_group_name_H-M   'P 1'
#
loop_
_entity.id
_entity.type
_entity.pdbx_description
1 polymer ?
#
loop_
_entity_poly.entity_id
_entity_poly.type
_entity_poly.pdbx_seq_one_letter_code
_entity_poly.pdbx_strand_id
1 'polypeptide(L)'
;ICNKYIYIKKTAPALFVCRPHSVLHFGTTGNEWTAPGEYWKFASQISKPVLLVKDMKYFFEILLKQNSGMDHLEIAWSLNRDNGTFSVITSEFLSLYEDESSLQMGDIDHIPQTKASYDRLLEPIPLSPHPEGDLIREDPRDHIYKHLFPECHYNPTFLISRVYDVKPLNVASKQTAIVANSCRTAGNIVMSQSRAMPIVRAFLNALHSREETRGYSLLRVVNVVRREDKDVGNRYLVELELVGPQGQKALVSHYVYALAEDSEKQTILCSPKAFSWNPSATVHIIVAVKNQARWIIQFIREMEKVYRATGDKNFNVIIIDYNSSDIDIQKRLKKATLPSYKFKKMDGNFQRTGGLQAGIDLVEDEHSILFLCDLHLYYPVNIITSIRKHCVEGKMVYAPVVMRLDCGASPRAPAGFWEVLGYGLMGIYKSDMDRIGGMNTREFKDKWGGEDWELLDRVLGNGLEVERLRLRNFFHHFHSKRGMWENNNQG
;
A
#
# COMPACT_ATOMS: atom_id res chain seq x y z
N ILE A 1 16.30 -19.18 -47.70
CA ILE A 1 16.76 -18.57 -46.44
C ILE A 1 17.09 -17.11 -46.74
N CYS A 2 16.25 -16.15 -46.31
CA CYS A 2 16.48 -14.73 -46.56
C CYS A 2 16.51 -13.97 -45.22
N ASN A 3 17.53 -13.14 -45.01
CA ASN A 3 17.56 -12.18 -43.92
C ASN A 3 16.47 -11.12 -44.14
N LYS A 4 15.49 -11.03 -43.23
CA LYS A 4 14.45 -10.02 -43.24
C LYS A 4 14.59 -9.12 -42.01
N TYR A 5 14.09 -7.90 -42.11
CA TYR A 5 13.82 -7.02 -40.98
C TYR A 5 12.29 -6.96 -40.80
N ILE A 6 11.79 -7.08 -39.57
CA ILE A 6 10.40 -6.79 -39.21
C ILE A 6 10.39 -5.57 -38.29
N TYR A 7 9.41 -4.70 -38.45
CA TYR A 7 9.29 -3.41 -37.79
C TYR A 7 7.85 -3.11 -37.37
N ILE A 8 7.69 -2.35 -36.29
CA ILE A 8 6.42 -1.92 -35.70
C ILE A 8 6.62 -0.47 -35.21
N LYS A 9 5.67 0.44 -35.45
CA LYS A 9 5.79 1.89 -35.26
C LYS A 9 4.49 2.55 -34.78
N LYS A 10 4.54 3.43 -33.76
CA LYS A 10 4.09 4.85 -33.80
C LYS A 10 4.46 5.58 -32.48
N THR A 11 3.85 6.75 -32.26
CA THR A 11 4.47 8.01 -31.85
C THR A 11 3.98 8.46 -30.49
N ALA A 12 4.90 8.91 -29.66
CA ALA A 12 4.69 9.23 -28.25
C ALA A 12 4.86 7.99 -27.35
N PRO A 13 5.14 8.21 -26.07
CA PRO A 13 6.12 7.41 -25.38
C PRO A 13 5.60 6.11 -24.82
N ALA A 14 6.14 5.00 -25.33
CA ALA A 14 5.82 3.68 -24.84
C ALA A 14 7.00 2.72 -24.95
N LEU A 15 7.11 1.87 -23.94
CA LEU A 15 8.02 0.74 -23.87
C LEU A 15 7.45 -0.38 -24.77
N PHE A 16 8.12 -0.69 -25.87
CA PHE A 16 7.80 -1.89 -26.65
C PHE A 16 8.55 -3.10 -26.07
N VAL A 17 7.98 -4.30 -26.25
CA VAL A 17 8.69 -5.56 -26.05
C VAL A 17 8.19 -6.55 -27.08
N CYS A 18 8.96 -6.74 -28.15
CA CYS A 18 8.83 -7.93 -29.00
C CYS A 18 9.85 -8.96 -28.55
N ARG A 19 9.55 -10.26 -28.71
CA ARG A 19 10.54 -11.34 -28.87
C ARG A 19 9.81 -12.49 -29.60
N PRO A 20 10.46 -13.06 -30.62
CA PRO A 20 11.27 -14.23 -30.32
C PRO A 20 12.74 -13.78 -30.35
N HIS A 21 13.29 -13.54 -29.17
CA HIS A 21 14.66 -13.09 -28.92
C HIS A 21 15.10 -11.63 -29.24
N SER A 22 14.28 -10.68 -29.71
CA SER A 22 14.67 -9.24 -29.78
C SER A 22 13.61 -8.21 -29.34
N VAL A 23 13.91 -7.46 -28.26
CA VAL A 23 13.11 -6.34 -27.70
C VAL A 23 13.41 -5.06 -28.49
N LEU A 24 12.38 -4.33 -28.91
CA LEU A 24 12.50 -2.95 -29.40
C LEU A 24 11.92 -2.00 -28.36
N HIS A 25 12.44 -0.79 -28.22
CA HIS A 25 11.87 0.25 -27.37
C HIS A 25 11.73 1.53 -28.18
N PHE A 26 10.58 2.22 -28.12
CA PHE A 26 10.46 3.51 -28.77
C PHE A 26 10.89 4.60 -27.78
N GLY A 27 12.11 5.10 -27.97
CA GLY A 27 12.69 6.08 -27.06
C GLY A 27 13.18 5.48 -25.73
N THR A 28 14.26 6.02 -25.18
CA THR A 28 14.75 5.64 -23.84
C THR A 28 14.05 6.42 -22.74
N THR A 29 13.50 7.59 -23.08
CA THR A 29 13.02 8.57 -22.09
C THR A 29 11.51 8.67 -22.01
N GLY A 30 10.81 8.17 -23.02
CA GLY A 30 9.39 8.28 -23.07
C GLY A 30 8.93 9.73 -23.26
N ASN A 31 9.58 10.46 -24.18
CA ASN A 31 9.08 11.73 -24.73
C ASN A 31 9.27 11.84 -26.25
N GLU A 32 9.68 10.76 -26.91
CA GLU A 32 10.02 10.71 -28.32
C GLU A 32 8.78 10.57 -29.21
N TRP A 33 8.75 11.26 -30.37
CA TRP A 33 7.65 11.20 -31.36
C TRP A 33 8.18 11.22 -32.81
N THR A 34 7.38 10.72 -33.76
CA THR A 34 7.62 10.60 -35.22
C THR A 34 6.36 10.99 -36.03
N ALA A 35 6.46 11.12 -37.35
CA ALA A 35 5.35 11.17 -38.30
C ALA A 35 5.29 9.85 -39.10
N PRO A 36 4.16 9.43 -39.71
CA PRO A 36 4.13 8.26 -40.59
C PRO A 36 5.25 8.31 -41.66
N GLY A 37 5.89 7.18 -41.95
CA GLY A 37 7.04 7.11 -42.87
C GLY A 37 8.43 7.47 -42.31
N GLU A 38 8.53 8.15 -41.15
CA GLU A 38 9.81 8.40 -40.45
C GLU A 38 10.34 7.14 -39.72
N TYR A 39 10.85 6.14 -40.44
CA TYR A 39 11.35 4.89 -39.83
C TYR A 39 12.76 5.01 -39.22
N TRP A 40 13.46 6.11 -39.52
CA TRP A 40 14.88 6.32 -39.23
C TRP A 40 15.16 7.30 -38.10
N LYS A 41 14.11 7.92 -37.54
CA LYS A 41 14.28 9.08 -36.62
C LYS A 41 15.00 8.69 -35.35
N PHE A 42 14.76 7.48 -34.85
CA PHE A 42 15.48 6.89 -33.72
C PHE A 42 15.94 5.49 -34.07
N ALA A 43 17.22 5.18 -33.79
CA ALA A 43 17.80 3.86 -34.02
C ALA A 43 17.04 2.75 -33.27
N SER A 44 16.34 3.09 -32.20
CA SER A 44 15.54 2.16 -31.40
C SER A 44 14.18 1.79 -32.03
N GLN A 45 13.76 2.47 -33.10
CA GLN A 45 12.60 2.08 -33.94
C GLN A 45 12.87 0.84 -34.79
N ILE A 46 14.15 0.48 -34.93
CA ILE A 46 14.62 -0.54 -35.85
C ILE A 46 14.99 -1.79 -35.08
N SER A 47 14.41 -2.93 -35.50
CA SER A 47 14.73 -4.21 -34.89
C SER A 47 16.13 -4.66 -35.32
N LYS A 48 16.75 -5.52 -34.52
CA LYS A 48 17.85 -6.33 -35.06
C LYS A 48 17.31 -7.24 -36.18
N PRO A 49 18.11 -7.57 -37.21
CA PRO A 49 17.67 -8.46 -38.28
C PRO A 49 17.08 -9.76 -37.72
N VAL A 50 15.93 -10.20 -38.26
CA VAL A 50 15.22 -11.40 -37.82
C VAL A 50 15.10 -12.38 -38.99
N LEU A 51 15.52 -13.62 -38.76
CA LEU A 51 15.37 -14.67 -39.76
C LEU A 51 13.92 -15.15 -39.81
N LEU A 52 13.31 -15.00 -40.99
CA LEU A 52 11.95 -15.46 -41.25
C LEU A 52 11.93 -16.64 -42.20
N VAL A 53 11.14 -17.62 -41.84
CA VAL A 53 10.83 -18.82 -42.60
C VAL A 53 9.49 -18.59 -43.28
N LYS A 54 9.41 -18.96 -44.55
CA LYS A 54 8.17 -18.87 -45.33
C LYS A 54 7.09 -19.71 -44.64
N ASP A 55 5.85 -19.20 -44.64
CA ASP A 55 4.66 -19.89 -44.13
C ASP A 55 4.66 -20.18 -42.62
N MET A 56 5.60 -19.59 -41.86
CA MET A 56 5.59 -19.60 -40.40
C MET A 56 4.87 -18.37 -39.84
N LYS A 57 4.05 -18.58 -38.81
CA LYS A 57 3.44 -17.49 -38.04
C LYS A 57 4.42 -16.97 -37.00
N TYR A 58 4.45 -15.66 -36.82
CA TYR A 58 5.31 -14.96 -35.88
C TYR A 58 4.45 -14.14 -34.92
N PHE A 59 4.77 -14.24 -33.63
CA PHE A 59 4.06 -13.52 -32.58
C PHE A 59 4.74 -12.19 -32.26
N PHE A 60 3.93 -11.16 -32.03
CA PHE A 60 4.35 -9.84 -31.62
C PHE A 60 3.46 -9.37 -30.48
N GLU A 61 4.07 -8.83 -29.42
CA GLU A 61 3.34 -8.14 -28.36
C GLU A 61 3.58 -6.63 -28.52
N ILE A 62 2.50 -5.87 -28.42
CA ILE A 62 2.51 -4.42 -28.64
C ILE A 62 1.83 -3.74 -27.46
N LEU A 63 2.60 -2.97 -26.71
CA LEU A 63 2.11 -2.13 -25.63
C LEU A 63 2.03 -0.69 -26.13
N LEU A 64 0.81 -0.21 -26.36
CA LEU A 64 0.54 1.16 -26.82
C LEU A 64 -0.03 2.00 -25.68
N LYS A 65 0.64 3.09 -25.32
CA LYS A 65 0.13 4.08 -24.36
C LYS A 65 -0.24 5.36 -25.11
N GLN A 66 -1.54 5.59 -25.29
CA GLN A 66 -2.06 6.83 -25.84
C GLN A 66 -2.17 7.90 -24.74
N ASN A 67 -1.73 9.12 -25.03
CA ASN A 67 -1.88 10.27 -24.13
C ASN A 67 -2.96 11.24 -24.62
N SER A 68 -2.78 11.85 -25.81
CA SER A 68 -3.78 12.70 -26.47
C SER A 68 -3.57 12.74 -28.00
N GLY A 69 -4.65 12.97 -28.76
CA GLY A 69 -4.62 13.05 -30.24
C GLY A 69 -4.94 11.74 -30.97
N MET A 70 -4.89 11.76 -32.31
CA MET A 70 -5.07 10.57 -33.15
C MET A 70 -3.77 9.75 -33.22
N ASP A 71 -3.76 8.62 -32.50
CA ASP A 71 -2.71 7.61 -32.60
C ASP A 71 -3.02 6.60 -33.71
N HIS A 72 -1.96 6.02 -34.26
CA HIS A 72 -2.01 4.90 -35.20
C HIS A 72 -0.91 3.92 -34.78
N LEU A 73 -0.91 2.72 -35.33
CA LEU A 73 0.14 1.74 -35.15
C LEU A 73 0.36 1.11 -36.51
N GLU A 74 1.60 1.03 -36.95
CA GLU A 74 1.98 0.53 -38.27
C GLU A 74 3.07 -0.51 -38.12
N ILE A 75 2.86 -1.68 -38.71
CA ILE A 75 3.85 -2.75 -38.77
C ILE A 75 4.42 -2.73 -40.18
N ALA A 76 5.74 -2.71 -40.35
CA ALA A 76 6.41 -2.71 -41.64
C ALA A 76 7.56 -3.73 -41.66
N TRP A 77 8.10 -4.06 -42.82
CA TRP A 77 9.23 -4.99 -42.95
C TRP A 77 10.14 -4.54 -44.10
N SER A 78 11.41 -4.93 -44.08
CA SER A 78 12.38 -4.60 -45.14
C SER A 78 13.33 -5.77 -45.34
N LEU A 79 13.80 -6.04 -46.56
CA LEU A 79 14.87 -7.02 -46.76
C LEU A 79 16.21 -6.40 -46.38
N ASN A 80 17.13 -7.22 -45.86
CA ASN A 80 18.46 -6.73 -45.45
C ASN A 80 19.34 -6.22 -46.60
N ARG A 81 18.85 -6.29 -47.84
CA ARG A 81 19.54 -5.84 -49.05
C ARG A 81 18.91 -4.60 -49.67
N ASP A 82 17.74 -4.17 -49.20
CA ASP A 82 16.91 -3.16 -49.89
C ASP A 82 17.20 -1.73 -49.43
N ASN A 83 18.40 -1.49 -48.87
CA ASN A 83 18.93 -0.18 -48.47
C ASN A 83 17.93 0.70 -47.70
N GLY A 84 17.04 0.07 -46.94
CA GLY A 84 16.05 0.75 -46.12
C GLY A 84 14.65 0.94 -46.72
N THR A 85 14.28 0.25 -47.79
CA THR A 85 12.89 0.36 -48.27
C THR A 85 11.96 -0.47 -47.37
N PHE A 86 11.04 0.18 -46.65
CA PHE A 86 10.08 -0.46 -45.76
C PHE A 86 8.73 -0.68 -46.45
N SER A 87 8.14 -1.86 -46.26
CA SER A 87 6.80 -2.19 -46.73
C SER A 87 5.88 -2.48 -45.55
N VAL A 88 4.74 -1.79 -45.48
CA VAL A 88 3.75 -2.00 -44.41
C VAL A 88 3.14 -3.39 -44.52
N ILE A 89 3.03 -4.09 -43.39
CA ILE A 89 2.26 -5.32 -43.23
C ILE A 89 0.80 -4.94 -43.07
N THR A 90 0.01 -5.24 -44.09
CA THR A 90 -1.42 -5.00 -44.15
C THR A 90 -2.19 -5.93 -43.21
N SER A 91 -3.42 -5.55 -42.85
CA SER A 91 -4.28 -6.31 -41.92
C SER A 91 -4.58 -7.73 -42.39
N GLU A 92 -4.51 -8.02 -43.68
CA GLU A 92 -4.69 -9.37 -44.24
C GLU A 92 -3.62 -10.39 -43.77
N PHE A 93 -2.48 -9.90 -43.26
CA PHE A 93 -1.40 -10.72 -42.70
C PHE A 93 -1.32 -10.67 -41.18
N LEU A 94 -2.26 -9.97 -40.53
CA LEU A 94 -2.33 -9.81 -39.09
C LEU A 94 -3.59 -10.47 -38.55
N SER A 95 -3.44 -11.22 -37.45
CA SER A 95 -4.57 -11.76 -36.69
C SER A 95 -4.35 -11.53 -35.21
N LEU A 96 -5.44 -11.50 -34.44
CA LEU A 96 -5.34 -11.66 -32.99
C LEU A 96 -4.70 -13.01 -32.66
N TYR A 97 -4.09 -13.09 -31.48
CA TYR A 97 -3.48 -14.33 -30.99
C TYR A 97 -4.54 -15.40 -30.70
N GLU A 98 -5.66 -14.99 -30.10
CA GLU A 98 -6.85 -15.79 -29.88
C GLU A 98 -8.12 -15.00 -30.27
N ASP A 99 -9.21 -15.72 -30.49
CA ASP A 99 -10.52 -15.13 -30.75
C ASP A 99 -11.12 -14.59 -29.45
N GLU A 100 -11.10 -13.27 -29.29
CA GLU A 100 -11.56 -12.59 -28.09
C GLU A 100 -13.07 -12.30 -28.07
N SER A 101 -13.82 -12.75 -29.08
CA SER A 101 -15.27 -12.48 -29.20
C SER A 101 -16.11 -13.04 -28.06
N SER A 102 -15.60 -14.06 -27.36
CA SER A 102 -16.28 -14.72 -26.22
C SER A 102 -15.71 -14.33 -24.85
N LEU A 103 -14.65 -13.52 -24.80
CA LEU A 103 -13.92 -13.19 -23.58
C LEU A 103 -14.55 -12.00 -22.86
N GLN A 104 -14.64 -12.09 -21.54
CA GLN A 104 -15.13 -10.98 -20.72
C GLN A 104 -14.00 -10.01 -20.39
N MET A 105 -14.37 -8.76 -20.07
CA MET A 105 -13.42 -7.73 -19.64
C MET A 105 -12.76 -8.13 -18.30
N GLY A 106 -11.62 -8.84 -18.36
CA GLY A 106 -10.94 -9.38 -17.18
C GLY A 106 -10.35 -10.78 -17.37
N ASP A 107 -10.77 -11.51 -18.40
CA ASP A 107 -10.12 -12.75 -18.80
C ASP A 107 -8.74 -12.41 -19.37
N ILE A 108 -7.68 -12.84 -18.68
CA ILE A 108 -6.27 -12.57 -19.06
C ILE A 108 -5.46 -13.86 -19.18
N ASP A 109 -6.10 -15.00 -18.96
CA ASP A 109 -5.47 -16.33 -19.00
C ASP A 109 -5.10 -16.73 -20.44
N HIS A 110 -5.75 -16.13 -21.43
CA HIS A 110 -5.47 -16.32 -22.86
C HIS A 110 -4.29 -15.49 -23.37
N ILE A 111 -3.81 -14.51 -22.61
CA ILE A 111 -2.68 -13.66 -23.00
C ILE A 111 -1.39 -14.47 -22.84
N PRO A 112 -0.67 -14.77 -23.94
CA PRO A 112 0.52 -15.62 -23.89
C PRO A 112 1.59 -14.95 -23.03
N GLN A 113 2.10 -15.70 -22.05
CA GLN A 113 3.08 -15.23 -21.07
C GLN A 113 4.47 -15.07 -21.71
N THR A 114 4.72 -13.98 -22.42
CA THR A 114 6.04 -13.65 -22.99
C THR A 114 6.87 -12.82 -22.01
N LYS A 115 8.17 -12.61 -22.20
CA LYS A 115 9.00 -11.79 -21.27
C LYS A 115 8.48 -10.34 -21.06
N ALA A 116 7.58 -9.85 -21.91
CA ALA A 116 6.90 -8.56 -21.85
C ALA A 116 5.66 -8.56 -20.94
N SER A 117 4.81 -9.56 -21.15
CA SER A 117 3.58 -9.90 -20.42
C SER A 117 3.85 -10.77 -19.19
N TYR A 118 5.08 -11.24 -19.05
CA TYR A 118 5.52 -12.13 -18.00
C TYR A 118 5.27 -11.40 -16.71
N ASP A 119 4.47 -12.05 -15.89
CA ASP A 119 4.18 -11.58 -14.57
C ASP A 119 5.46 -11.69 -13.74
N ARG A 120 6.31 -10.67 -13.85
CA ARG A 120 7.45 -10.48 -12.97
C ARG A 120 6.97 -10.35 -11.52
N LEU A 121 5.65 -10.31 -11.25
CA LEU A 121 4.99 -10.47 -9.94
C LEU A 121 5.46 -11.71 -9.16
N LEU A 122 5.99 -12.76 -9.80
CA LEU A 122 6.54 -13.92 -9.09
C LEU A 122 8.00 -13.79 -8.65
N GLU A 123 8.77 -12.83 -9.18
CA GLU A 123 10.04 -12.49 -8.55
C GLU A 123 9.74 -11.59 -7.36
N PRO A 124 10.08 -12.01 -6.12
CA PRO A 124 10.12 -11.10 -4.99
C PRO A 124 10.87 -9.86 -5.45
N ILE A 125 10.33 -8.66 -5.16
CA ILE A 125 11.18 -7.46 -5.19
C ILE A 125 12.43 -7.86 -4.40
N PRO A 126 13.65 -7.79 -4.96
CA PRO A 126 14.84 -8.15 -4.21
C PRO A 126 14.77 -7.39 -2.90
N LEU A 127 14.49 -8.12 -1.82
CA LEU A 127 14.65 -7.58 -0.49
C LEU A 127 16.09 -7.10 -0.49
N SER A 128 16.28 -5.81 -0.18
CA SER A 128 17.61 -5.25 -0.02
C SER A 128 18.46 -6.26 0.76
N PRO A 129 19.68 -6.60 0.31
CA PRO A 129 20.56 -7.51 1.05
C PRO A 129 20.86 -6.99 2.47
N HIS A 130 20.50 -5.74 2.75
CA HIS A 130 20.35 -5.19 4.10
C HIS A 130 18.86 -5.08 4.47
N PRO A 131 18.30 -6.04 5.23
CA PRO A 131 16.97 -5.97 5.84
C PRO A 131 16.99 -5.02 7.05
N GLU A 132 17.43 -3.79 6.84
CA GLU A 132 17.23 -2.70 7.78
C GLU A 132 15.75 -2.31 7.71
N GLY A 133 14.95 -2.87 8.63
CA GLY A 133 13.58 -2.45 8.90
C GLY A 133 12.45 -3.42 8.54
N ASP A 134 12.70 -4.53 7.84
CA ASP A 134 11.63 -5.46 7.46
C ASP A 134 11.49 -6.62 8.47
N LEU A 135 10.49 -6.47 9.34
CA LEU A 135 10.09 -7.39 10.41
C LEU A 135 9.40 -8.66 9.87
N ILE A 136 10.11 -9.47 9.09
CA ILE A 136 9.64 -10.77 8.59
C ILE A 136 10.16 -11.89 9.50
N ARG A 137 9.75 -11.90 10.78
CA ARG A 137 9.83 -13.10 11.63
C ARG A 137 8.70 -13.06 12.65
N GLU A 138 7.89 -14.11 12.70
CA GLU A 138 7.11 -14.43 13.90
C GLU A 138 8.10 -14.79 15.01
N ASP A 139 8.01 -14.04 16.10
CA ASP A 139 8.85 -14.20 17.29
C ASP A 139 7.96 -14.79 18.40
N PRO A 140 8.41 -15.80 19.15
CA PRO A 140 7.80 -16.14 20.44
C PRO A 140 7.93 -14.92 21.37
N ARG A 141 6.96 -14.00 21.26
CA ARG A 141 6.96 -12.70 21.94
C ARG A 141 6.94 -12.90 23.44
N ASP A 142 8.13 -12.74 23.99
CA ASP A 142 8.48 -12.96 25.37
C ASP A 142 7.86 -11.84 26.23
N HIS A 143 7.19 -12.22 27.30
CA HIS A 143 6.62 -11.31 28.29
C HIS A 143 7.68 -10.59 29.15
N ILE A 144 8.96 -10.67 28.75
CA ILE A 144 10.14 -10.22 29.48
C ILE A 144 10.09 -8.72 29.84
N TYR A 145 9.39 -7.92 29.05
CA TYR A 145 9.28 -6.47 29.26
C TYR A 145 7.98 -6.07 30.00
N LYS A 146 7.11 -7.01 30.38
CA LYS A 146 5.91 -6.68 31.16
C LYS A 146 6.31 -6.08 32.50
N HIS A 147 5.71 -4.95 32.85
CA HIS A 147 5.96 -4.21 34.09
C HIS A 147 7.42 -3.76 34.27
N LEU A 148 8.11 -3.45 33.17
CA LEU A 148 9.50 -2.99 33.21
C LEU A 148 9.65 -1.57 33.78
N PHE A 149 8.64 -0.72 33.57
CA PHE A 149 8.64 0.66 34.02
C PHE A 149 7.47 0.92 34.98
N PRO A 150 7.61 1.86 35.92
CA PRO A 150 6.49 2.30 36.75
C PRO A 150 5.39 2.89 35.86
N GLU A 151 4.13 2.68 36.23
CA GLU A 151 3.01 3.32 35.55
C GLU A 151 3.00 4.83 35.79
N CYS A 152 2.64 5.60 34.75
CA CYS A 152 2.48 7.05 34.85
C CYS A 152 1.17 7.51 34.21
N HIS A 153 0.69 8.66 34.69
CA HIS A 153 -0.46 9.30 34.08
C HIS A 153 -0.09 9.81 32.67
N TYR A 154 -0.96 9.53 31.70
CA TYR A 154 -0.76 9.90 30.31
C TYR A 154 -1.95 10.75 29.85
N ASN A 155 -1.71 12.06 29.76
CA ASN A 155 -2.69 13.06 29.35
C ASN A 155 -2.03 14.10 28.44
N PRO A 156 -1.82 13.75 27.15
CA PRO A 156 -1.16 14.65 26.20
C PRO A 156 -2.00 15.90 25.91
N THR A 157 -1.33 17.03 25.69
CA THR A 157 -1.96 18.34 25.45
C THR A 157 -2.64 18.45 24.09
N PHE A 158 -2.26 17.61 23.13
CA PHE A 158 -2.81 17.61 21.78
C PHE A 158 -4.15 16.86 21.66
N LEU A 159 -4.63 16.22 22.74
CA LEU A 159 -5.98 15.65 22.76
C LEU A 159 -7.01 16.78 22.93
N ILE A 160 -7.99 16.82 22.03
CA ILE A 160 -9.05 17.83 22.04
C ILE A 160 -10.02 17.50 23.18
N SER A 161 -9.89 18.19 24.32
CA SER A 161 -10.80 18.02 25.47
C SER A 161 -12.12 18.78 25.33
N ARG A 162 -12.22 19.69 24.36
CA ARG A 162 -13.43 20.48 24.04
C ARG A 162 -13.49 20.76 22.54
N VAL A 163 -14.51 20.21 21.87
CA VAL A 163 -14.90 20.63 20.53
C VAL A 163 -15.56 22.00 20.67
N TYR A 164 -14.76 23.06 20.63
CA TYR A 164 -15.32 24.38 20.40
C TYR A 164 -15.87 24.41 18.97
N ASP A 165 -17.00 25.06 18.77
CA ASP A 165 -17.52 25.36 17.43
C ASP A 165 -16.56 26.37 16.77
N VAL A 166 -15.49 25.85 16.15
CA VAL A 166 -14.41 26.67 15.60
C VAL A 166 -14.83 27.14 14.21
N LYS A 167 -15.16 28.43 14.08
CA LYS A 167 -15.20 29.11 12.78
C LYS A 167 -13.96 28.73 11.97
N PRO A 168 -14.08 28.44 10.66
CA PRO A 168 -13.04 27.79 9.86
C PRO A 168 -11.66 28.41 10.12
N LEU A 169 -10.82 27.64 10.82
CA LEU A 169 -9.47 28.04 11.18
C LEU A 169 -8.67 28.18 9.89
N ASN A 170 -8.14 29.36 9.60
CA ASN A 170 -7.23 29.55 8.49
C ASN A 170 -5.90 28.86 8.82
N VAL A 171 -5.78 27.57 8.45
CA VAL A 171 -4.63 26.71 8.74
C VAL A 171 -3.34 27.25 8.10
N ALA A 172 -3.44 28.13 7.09
CA ALA A 172 -2.28 28.78 6.47
C ALA A 172 -1.53 29.71 7.44
N SER A 173 -2.19 30.26 8.46
CA SER A 173 -1.55 31.19 9.41
C SER A 173 -0.83 30.51 10.58
N LYS A 174 -0.93 29.17 10.71
CA LYS A 174 -0.32 28.39 11.80
C LYS A 174 0.78 27.42 11.36
N GLN A 175 1.27 27.51 10.11
CA GLN A 175 2.43 26.72 9.70
C GLN A 175 3.68 27.17 10.47
N THR A 176 4.23 26.27 11.28
CA THR A 176 5.58 26.41 11.85
C THR A 176 6.64 26.33 10.75
N ALA A 177 7.71 27.11 10.90
CA ALA A 177 8.68 27.50 9.88
C ALA A 177 9.59 26.41 9.27
N ILE A 178 9.24 25.12 9.31
CA ILE A 178 9.98 24.08 8.58
C ILE A 178 9.01 23.06 7.96
N VAL A 179 8.44 23.44 6.83
CA VAL A 179 8.11 22.49 5.77
C VAL A 179 9.25 22.62 4.76
N ALA A 180 10.21 21.70 4.80
CA ALA A 180 11.16 21.57 3.71
C ALA A 180 10.36 21.14 2.48
N ASN A 181 9.96 22.13 1.69
CA ASN A 181 9.21 21.98 0.46
C ASN A 181 10.18 21.50 -0.64
N SER A 182 10.73 20.29 -0.51
CA SER A 182 11.74 19.79 -1.45
C SER A 182 11.51 18.38 -2.01
N CYS A 183 10.43 17.65 -1.64
CA CYS A 183 9.98 16.49 -2.43
C CYS A 183 8.60 15.97 -2.02
N ARG A 184 7.68 15.76 -2.98
CA ARG A 184 6.39 15.06 -2.78
C ARG A 184 6.55 13.61 -2.28
N THR A 185 7.77 13.09 -2.30
CA THR A 185 8.17 11.72 -1.96
C THR A 185 8.91 11.61 -0.62
N ALA A 186 9.12 12.72 0.11
CA ALA A 186 9.87 12.69 1.37
C ALA A 186 9.22 11.74 2.41
N GLY A 187 10.01 10.81 2.96
CA GLY A 187 9.57 9.82 3.96
C GLY A 187 9.31 10.40 5.35
N ASN A 188 9.15 9.56 6.37
CA ASN A 188 9.01 10.05 7.76
C ASN A 188 10.27 10.83 8.18
N ILE A 189 10.10 11.81 9.06
CA ILE A 189 11.24 12.54 9.63
C ILE A 189 12.02 11.55 10.52
N VAL A 190 13.29 11.32 10.18
CA VAL A 190 14.15 10.39 10.92
C VAL A 190 14.73 11.10 12.14
N MET A 191 14.50 10.54 13.32
CA MET A 191 15.12 11.02 14.56
C MET A 191 16.62 10.70 14.56
N SER A 192 17.44 11.67 14.96
CA SER A 192 18.89 11.45 15.05
C SER A 192 19.24 10.40 16.10
N GLN A 193 20.32 9.66 15.88
CA GLN A 193 20.83 8.70 16.84
C GLN A 193 21.10 9.34 18.21
N SER A 194 21.58 10.59 18.25
CA SER A 194 21.80 11.35 19.49
C SER A 194 20.54 11.55 20.32
N ARG A 195 19.36 11.62 19.69
CA ARG A 195 18.05 11.73 20.37
C ARG A 195 17.44 10.37 20.69
N ALA A 196 17.69 9.36 19.86
CA ALA A 196 17.15 8.01 20.05
C ALA A 196 17.87 7.22 21.15
N MET A 197 19.22 7.26 21.18
CA MET A 197 20.03 6.42 22.05
C MET A 197 19.82 6.65 23.56
N PRO A 198 19.55 7.86 24.07
CA PRO A 198 19.19 8.04 25.47
C PRO A 198 17.97 7.22 25.89
N ILE A 199 16.94 7.16 25.05
CA ILE A 199 15.72 6.35 25.29
C ILE A 199 16.06 4.87 25.29
N VAL A 200 16.84 4.41 24.30
CA VAL A 200 17.27 3.01 24.21
C VAL A 200 18.11 2.61 25.42
N ARG A 201 19.04 3.45 25.87
CA ARG A 201 19.86 3.20 27.06
C ARG A 201 19.01 3.14 28.32
N ALA A 202 18.08 4.07 28.51
CA ALA A 202 17.16 4.04 29.64
C ALA A 202 16.32 2.74 29.64
N PHE A 203 15.88 2.29 28.46
CA PHE A 203 15.17 1.02 28.31
C PHE A 203 16.03 -0.19 28.69
N LEU A 204 17.27 -0.26 28.19
CA LEU A 204 18.19 -1.35 28.49
C LEU A 204 18.62 -1.36 29.96
N ASN A 205 18.81 -0.19 30.57
CA ASN A 205 19.13 -0.09 32.00
C ASN A 205 17.99 -0.65 32.85
N ALA A 206 16.73 -0.36 32.49
CA ALA A 206 15.57 -0.96 33.15
C ALA A 206 15.51 -2.47 32.90
N LEU A 207 15.83 -2.93 31.70
CA LEU A 207 15.95 -4.36 31.38
C LEU A 207 17.02 -5.06 32.23
N HIS A 208 18.15 -4.40 32.48
CA HIS A 208 19.26 -4.99 33.24
C HIS A 208 19.09 -4.95 34.75
N SER A 209 18.13 -4.17 35.26
CA SER A 209 17.86 -4.07 36.70
C SER A 209 17.10 -5.29 37.24
N ARG A 210 16.43 -6.06 36.39
CA ARG A 210 15.72 -7.30 36.76
C ARG A 210 16.59 -8.53 36.52
N GLU A 211 16.60 -9.45 37.48
CA GLU A 211 17.40 -10.68 37.42
C GLU A 211 17.05 -11.54 36.19
N GLU A 212 15.77 -11.65 35.86
CA GLU A 212 15.27 -12.48 34.75
C GLU A 212 15.73 -11.97 33.37
N THR A 213 15.93 -10.66 33.23
CA THR A 213 16.24 -10.00 31.95
C THR A 213 17.64 -9.43 31.87
N ARG A 214 18.43 -9.50 32.95
CA ARG A 214 19.82 -9.03 33.05
C ARG A 214 20.75 -9.64 31.99
N GLY A 215 20.45 -10.86 31.57
CA GLY A 215 21.22 -11.59 30.58
C GLY A 215 20.98 -11.18 29.12
N TYR A 216 19.99 -10.32 28.84
CA TYR A 216 19.70 -9.88 27.48
C TYR A 216 20.61 -8.72 27.07
N SER A 217 21.11 -8.73 25.85
CA SER A 217 21.89 -7.63 25.27
C SER A 217 21.25 -7.13 23.98
N LEU A 218 21.51 -5.86 23.64
CA LEU A 218 21.00 -5.26 22.42
C LEU A 218 21.73 -5.83 21.20
N LEU A 219 20.98 -6.46 20.29
CA LEU A 219 21.50 -6.86 18.99
C LEU A 219 21.41 -5.70 17.99
N ARG A 220 20.23 -5.06 17.89
CA ARG A 220 20.05 -3.82 17.11
C ARG A 220 18.82 -3.04 17.55
N VAL A 221 18.85 -1.73 17.30
CA VAL A 221 17.67 -0.87 17.36
C VAL A 221 16.89 -1.06 16.07
N VAL A 222 15.65 -1.55 16.15
CA VAL A 222 14.79 -1.72 14.97
C VAL A 222 14.14 -0.38 14.63
N ASN A 223 13.55 0.27 15.62
CA ASN A 223 12.86 1.54 15.44
C ASN A 223 12.68 2.27 16.78
N VAL A 224 12.63 3.60 16.74
CA VAL A 224 12.22 4.43 17.88
C VAL A 224 11.33 5.54 17.33
N VAL A 225 10.01 5.37 17.46
CA VAL A 225 9.04 6.36 16.97
C VAL A 225 8.72 7.31 18.11
N ARG A 226 8.85 8.62 17.88
CA ARG A 226 8.55 9.65 18.88
C ARG A 226 7.30 10.44 18.49
N ARG A 227 6.34 10.51 19.42
CA ARG A 227 5.25 11.47 19.40
C ARG A 227 5.62 12.63 20.33
N GLU A 228 5.85 13.80 19.75
CA GLU A 228 6.29 14.98 20.48
C GLU A 228 5.11 15.70 21.14
N ASP A 229 5.28 16.05 22.42
CA ASP A 229 4.43 16.97 23.17
C ASP A 229 5.35 17.82 24.05
N LYS A 230 5.39 19.12 23.72
CA LYS A 230 6.38 20.05 24.25
C LYS A 230 6.09 20.47 25.69
N ASP A 231 4.84 20.29 26.12
CA ASP A 231 4.37 20.82 27.39
C ASP A 231 4.50 19.78 28.51
N VAL A 232 4.19 18.51 28.22
CA VAL A 232 4.14 17.45 29.25
C VAL A 232 5.19 16.35 29.06
N GLY A 233 5.72 16.16 27.84
CA GLY A 233 6.73 15.13 27.56
C GLY A 233 6.39 14.26 26.36
N ASN A 234 7.32 13.40 25.94
CA ASN A 234 7.24 12.68 24.67
C ASN A 234 6.87 11.20 24.86
N ARG A 235 5.97 10.68 24.03
CA ARG A 235 5.70 9.23 23.94
C ARG A 235 6.61 8.60 22.89
N TYR A 236 7.13 7.41 23.20
CA TYR A 236 7.94 6.62 22.29
C TYR A 236 7.37 5.21 22.09
N LEU A 237 7.41 4.71 20.86
CA LEU A 237 7.37 3.27 20.57
C LEU A 237 8.82 2.81 20.38
N VAL A 238 9.31 1.99 21.30
CA VAL A 238 10.68 1.46 21.29
C VAL A 238 10.65 0.04 20.76
N GLU A 239 11.36 -0.21 19.66
CA GLU A 239 11.47 -1.51 19.02
C GLU A 239 12.93 -1.96 18.96
N LEU A 240 13.24 -3.06 19.64
CA LEU A 240 14.61 -3.56 19.82
C LEU A 240 14.66 -5.04 19.47
N GLU A 241 15.72 -5.46 18.78
CA GLU A 241 16.10 -6.87 18.68
C GLU A 241 17.15 -7.12 19.78
N LEU A 242 16.85 -8.06 20.66
CA LEU A 242 17.68 -8.45 21.79
C LEU A 242 18.19 -9.88 21.58
N VAL A 243 19.31 -10.21 22.22
CA VAL A 243 19.84 -11.57 22.31
C VAL A 243 20.01 -11.95 23.77
N GLY A 244 19.38 -13.06 24.17
CA GLY A 244 19.46 -13.61 25.51
C GLY A 244 20.72 -14.45 25.75
N PRO A 245 20.95 -14.92 26.98
CA PRO A 245 22.16 -15.65 27.38
C PRO A 245 22.42 -16.95 26.60
N GLN A 246 21.36 -17.59 26.11
CA GLN A 246 21.42 -18.84 25.36
C GLN A 246 21.45 -18.60 23.84
N GLY A 247 21.66 -17.36 23.41
CA GLY A 247 21.65 -16.97 22.00
C GLY A 247 20.24 -16.85 21.40
N GLN A 248 19.19 -16.99 22.20
CA GLN A 248 17.81 -16.79 21.75
C GLN A 248 17.59 -15.32 21.39
N LYS A 249 16.93 -15.07 20.27
CA LYS A 249 16.57 -13.72 19.83
C LYS A 249 15.20 -13.35 20.37
N ALA A 250 15.03 -12.10 20.78
CA ALA A 250 13.74 -11.56 21.19
C ALA A 250 13.52 -10.17 20.60
N LEU A 251 12.40 -9.98 19.93
CA LEU A 251 11.94 -8.70 19.43
C LEU A 251 10.98 -8.05 20.43
N VAL A 252 11.39 -6.89 20.94
CA VAL A 252 10.59 -6.07 21.83
C VAL A 252 9.94 -4.95 21.04
N SER A 253 8.67 -4.65 21.34
CA SER A 253 7.98 -3.45 20.87
C SER A 253 7.11 -2.92 22.00
N HIS A 254 7.48 -1.79 22.61
CA HIS A 254 6.84 -1.30 23.82
C HIS A 254 6.68 0.22 23.81
N TYR A 255 5.54 0.70 24.30
CA TYR A 255 5.31 2.12 24.50
C TYR A 255 5.92 2.57 25.83
N VAL A 256 6.70 3.65 25.78
CA VAL A 256 7.25 4.33 26.96
C VAL A 256 6.97 5.81 26.86
N TYR A 257 6.93 6.49 28.00
CA TYR A 257 6.72 7.92 28.09
C TYR A 257 7.88 8.55 28.87
N ALA A 258 8.38 9.68 28.37
CA ALA A 258 9.43 10.47 29.01
C ALA A 258 8.87 11.88 29.31
N LEU A 259 8.80 12.23 30.58
CA LEU A 259 8.25 13.51 31.04
C LEU A 259 9.18 14.68 30.70
N ALA A 260 8.63 15.87 30.47
CA ALA A 260 9.39 17.06 30.10
C ALA A 260 10.31 17.59 31.23
N GLU A 261 10.00 17.27 32.49
CA GLU A 261 10.67 17.83 33.68
C GLU A 261 12.03 17.21 34.03
N ASP A 262 12.54 16.24 33.26
CA ASP A 262 13.85 15.64 33.54
C ASP A 262 15.02 16.50 33.02
N SER A 263 15.41 17.44 33.87
CA SER A 263 16.64 18.24 33.80
C SER A 263 17.87 17.40 33.46
N GLU A 264 18.48 17.65 32.30
CA GLU A 264 19.87 17.47 31.82
C GLU A 264 20.76 16.28 32.27
N LYS A 265 20.34 15.34 33.14
CA LYS A 265 21.22 14.32 33.71
C LYS A 265 20.78 12.88 33.44
N GLN A 266 19.48 12.58 33.38
CA GLN A 266 19.02 11.21 33.09
C GLN A 266 17.58 11.18 32.56
N THR A 267 17.34 10.46 31.47
CA THR A 267 15.98 10.26 30.94
C THR A 267 15.26 9.19 31.77
N ILE A 268 14.22 9.56 32.51
CA ILE A 268 13.37 8.61 33.23
C ILE A 268 12.22 8.20 32.31
N LEU A 269 12.02 6.88 32.21
CA LEU A 269 10.95 6.30 31.41
C LEU A 269 9.87 5.71 32.32
N CYS A 270 8.62 5.89 31.92
CA CYS A 270 7.46 5.29 32.57
C CYS A 270 6.54 4.60 31.55
N SER A 271 5.69 3.69 32.03
CA SER A 271 4.66 3.05 31.22
C SER A 271 3.39 3.90 31.25
N PRO A 272 2.95 4.49 30.12
CA PRO A 272 1.73 5.28 30.08
C PRO A 272 0.51 4.40 30.43
N LYS A 273 -0.26 4.82 31.43
CA LYS A 273 -1.39 4.03 31.95
C LYS A 273 -2.42 3.74 30.86
N ALA A 274 -2.85 2.48 30.79
CA ALA A 274 -3.80 1.98 29.79
C ALA A 274 -3.37 2.27 28.34
N PHE A 275 -2.07 2.35 28.07
CA PHE A 275 -1.53 2.60 26.75
C PHE A 275 -0.61 1.45 26.31
N SER A 276 -1.22 0.31 26.00
CA SER A 276 -0.53 -0.89 25.55
C SER A 276 -1.22 -1.47 24.31
N TRP A 277 -0.44 -1.86 23.32
CA TRP A 277 -0.96 -2.51 22.12
C TRP A 277 -1.12 -4.02 22.34
N ASN A 278 -2.10 -4.65 21.67
CA ASN A 278 -2.36 -6.08 21.77
C ASN A 278 -1.69 -6.85 20.61
N PRO A 279 -0.65 -7.66 20.87
CA PRO A 279 0.07 -8.41 19.85
C PRO A 279 -0.74 -9.50 19.14
N SER A 280 -1.83 -9.94 19.74
CA SER A 280 -2.67 -11.05 19.28
C SER A 280 -4.06 -10.61 18.81
N ALA A 281 -4.39 -9.32 18.90
CA ALA A 281 -5.69 -8.80 18.46
C ALA A 281 -5.98 -9.20 17.01
N THR A 282 -7.19 -9.71 16.75
CA THR A 282 -7.59 -10.04 15.38
C THR A 282 -7.74 -8.76 14.56
N VAL A 283 -7.12 -8.71 13.38
CA VAL A 283 -7.27 -7.58 12.46
C VAL A 283 -8.25 -7.93 11.33
N HIS A 284 -9.33 -7.19 11.21
CA HIS A 284 -10.35 -7.33 10.16
C HIS A 284 -10.08 -6.33 9.04
N ILE A 285 -9.59 -6.80 7.89
CA ILE A 285 -9.40 -5.97 6.69
C ILE A 285 -10.72 -5.89 5.94
N ILE A 286 -11.34 -4.70 5.87
CA ILE A 286 -12.70 -4.51 5.36
C ILE A 286 -12.66 -3.69 4.06
N VAL A 287 -13.20 -4.28 2.99
CA VAL A 287 -13.35 -3.62 1.69
C VAL A 287 -14.79 -3.73 1.16
N ALA A 288 -15.26 -2.66 0.54
CA ALA A 288 -16.52 -2.62 -0.20
C ALA A 288 -16.25 -2.52 -1.70
N VAL A 289 -16.96 -3.29 -2.53
CA VAL A 289 -16.66 -3.43 -3.97
C VAL A 289 -17.93 -3.48 -4.84
N LYS A 290 -17.79 -3.09 -6.11
CA LYS A 290 -18.76 -3.33 -7.18
C LYS A 290 -18.07 -3.35 -8.54
N ASN A 291 -18.19 -4.43 -9.30
CA ASN A 291 -17.67 -4.57 -10.66
C ASN A 291 -16.19 -4.18 -10.82
N GLN A 292 -15.34 -4.71 -9.92
CA GLN A 292 -13.89 -4.48 -9.94
C GLN A 292 -13.10 -5.78 -9.85
N ALA A 293 -13.46 -6.78 -10.66
CA ALA A 293 -12.89 -8.14 -10.65
C ALA A 293 -11.36 -8.16 -10.56
N ARG A 294 -10.67 -7.39 -11.41
CA ARG A 294 -9.20 -7.32 -11.45
C ARG A 294 -8.61 -6.88 -10.11
N TRP A 295 -9.24 -5.92 -9.45
CA TRP A 295 -8.77 -5.39 -8.17
C TRP A 295 -9.13 -6.31 -7.00
N ILE A 296 -10.26 -7.01 -7.05
CA ILE A 296 -10.61 -8.06 -6.08
C ILE A 296 -9.58 -9.20 -6.15
N ILE A 297 -9.24 -9.64 -7.35
CA ILE A 297 -8.20 -10.66 -7.58
C ILE A 297 -6.86 -10.21 -7.01
N GLN A 298 -6.45 -8.97 -7.29
CA GLN A 298 -5.22 -8.38 -6.78
C GLN A 298 -5.23 -8.31 -5.24
N PHE A 299 -6.31 -7.80 -4.65
CA PHE A 299 -6.46 -7.67 -3.21
C PHE A 299 -6.35 -9.03 -2.50
N ILE A 300 -7.04 -10.06 -3.00
CA ILE A 300 -6.95 -11.41 -2.43
C ILE A 300 -5.52 -11.94 -2.51
N ARG A 301 -4.85 -11.78 -3.66
CA ARG A 301 -3.43 -12.19 -3.82
C ARG A 301 -2.50 -11.46 -2.87
N GLU A 302 -2.74 -10.17 -2.62
CA GLU A 302 -1.95 -9.37 -1.67
C GLU A 302 -2.14 -9.87 -0.23
N MET A 303 -3.36 -10.25 0.15
CA MET A 303 -3.63 -10.84 1.47
C MET A 303 -3.03 -12.25 1.60
N GLU A 304 -3.07 -13.07 0.55
CA GLU A 304 -2.37 -14.37 0.50
C GLU A 304 -0.86 -14.20 0.63
N LYS A 305 -0.27 -13.17 0.00
CA LYS A 305 1.14 -12.81 0.10
C LYS A 305 1.51 -12.46 1.55
N VAL A 306 0.70 -11.62 2.21
CA VAL A 306 0.88 -11.28 3.63
C VAL A 306 0.84 -12.56 4.46
N TYR A 307 -0.20 -13.40 4.31
CA TYR A 307 -0.34 -14.62 5.09
C TYR A 307 0.81 -15.61 4.88
N ARG A 308 1.24 -15.84 3.63
CA ARG A 308 2.34 -16.75 3.33
C ARG A 308 3.67 -16.29 3.92
N ALA A 309 3.90 -14.97 3.93
CA ALA A 309 5.13 -14.39 4.45
C ALA A 309 5.18 -14.37 5.99
N THR A 310 4.04 -14.21 6.65
CA THR A 310 3.99 -14.05 8.10
C THR A 310 3.56 -15.31 8.84
N GLY A 311 2.63 -16.10 8.31
CA GLY A 311 1.97 -17.18 9.04
C GLY A 311 0.84 -16.72 9.97
N ASP A 312 0.56 -15.41 10.01
CA ASP A 312 -0.33 -14.79 11.00
C ASP A 312 -1.77 -15.29 10.85
N LYS A 313 -2.26 -16.01 11.87
CA LYS A 313 -3.62 -16.57 11.89
C LYS A 313 -4.67 -15.59 12.41
N ASN A 314 -4.25 -14.48 13.00
CA ASN A 314 -5.12 -13.52 13.69
C ASN A 314 -5.46 -12.33 12.78
N PHE A 315 -5.76 -12.58 11.51
CA PHE A 315 -6.40 -11.59 10.66
C PHE A 315 -7.49 -12.23 9.80
N ASN A 316 -8.45 -11.42 9.38
CA ASN A 316 -9.63 -11.85 8.64
C ASN A 316 -9.93 -10.85 7.52
N VAL A 317 -10.24 -11.35 6.33
CA VAL A 317 -10.60 -10.54 5.17
C VAL A 317 -12.11 -10.44 5.03
N ILE A 318 -12.69 -9.24 5.05
CA ILE A 318 -14.13 -9.01 4.91
C ILE A 318 -14.39 -8.28 3.60
N ILE A 319 -15.10 -8.93 2.67
CA ILE A 319 -15.49 -8.34 1.39
C ILE A 319 -17.00 -8.14 1.35
N ILE A 320 -17.41 -6.89 1.15
CA ILE A 320 -18.80 -6.48 0.97
C ILE A 320 -19.02 -6.14 -0.50
N ASP A 321 -19.84 -6.93 -1.17
CA ASP A 321 -20.04 -6.86 -2.62
C ASP A 321 -21.42 -6.31 -2.97
N TYR A 322 -21.47 -5.23 -3.74
CA TYR A 322 -22.71 -4.65 -4.27
C TYR A 322 -23.16 -5.36 -5.55
N ASN A 323 -23.30 -6.68 -5.44
CA ASN A 323 -23.73 -7.60 -6.49
C ASN A 323 -22.92 -7.45 -7.80
N SER A 324 -21.62 -7.68 -7.71
CA SER A 324 -20.73 -7.65 -8.88
C SER A 324 -21.09 -8.75 -9.88
N SER A 325 -21.11 -8.41 -11.17
CA SER A 325 -21.42 -9.34 -12.26
C SER A 325 -20.19 -9.86 -13.01
N ASP A 326 -19.03 -9.25 -12.76
CA ASP A 326 -17.76 -9.50 -13.46
C ASP A 326 -16.88 -10.56 -12.78
N ILE A 327 -17.25 -11.06 -11.60
CA ILE A 327 -16.53 -12.13 -10.90
C ILE A 327 -17.40 -12.85 -9.86
N ASP A 328 -17.19 -14.17 -9.73
CA ASP A 328 -17.66 -14.93 -8.56
C ASP A 328 -16.65 -14.83 -7.40
N ILE A 329 -16.84 -13.80 -6.57
CA ILE A 329 -15.97 -13.51 -5.41
C ILE A 329 -15.97 -14.66 -4.41
N GLN A 330 -17.12 -15.30 -4.18
CA GLN A 330 -17.24 -16.37 -3.18
C GLN A 330 -16.46 -17.62 -3.63
N LYS A 331 -16.55 -17.98 -4.91
CA LYS A 331 -15.73 -19.05 -5.50
C LYS A 331 -14.24 -18.72 -5.44
N ARG A 332 -13.86 -17.44 -5.63
CA ARG A 332 -12.47 -17.00 -5.52
C ARG A 332 -11.94 -17.12 -4.10
N LEU A 333 -12.69 -16.66 -3.09
CA LEU A 333 -12.32 -16.75 -1.67
C LEU A 333 -12.19 -18.21 -1.20
N LYS A 334 -13.07 -19.11 -1.65
CA LYS A 334 -12.97 -20.56 -1.34
C LYS A 334 -11.66 -21.21 -1.82
N LYS A 335 -11.05 -20.66 -2.87
CA LYS A 335 -9.77 -21.13 -3.42
C LYS A 335 -8.56 -20.40 -2.84
N ALA A 336 -8.78 -19.32 -2.09
CA ALA A 336 -7.70 -18.48 -1.57
C ALA A 336 -7.04 -19.12 -0.34
N THR A 337 -5.73 -18.92 -0.20
CA THR A 337 -4.95 -19.32 0.98
C THR A 337 -4.96 -18.17 1.98
N LEU A 338 -6.07 -18.02 2.71
CA LEU A 338 -6.27 -17.00 3.74
C LEU A 338 -6.55 -17.67 5.10
N PRO A 339 -6.15 -17.06 6.22
CA PRO A 339 -6.44 -17.63 7.54
C PRO A 339 -7.93 -17.59 7.88
N SER A 340 -8.64 -16.54 7.46
CA SER A 340 -10.07 -16.37 7.65
C SER A 340 -10.62 -15.34 6.65
N TYR A 341 -11.88 -15.51 6.23
CA TYR A 341 -12.61 -14.52 5.44
C TYR A 341 -14.11 -14.48 5.77
N LYS A 342 -14.74 -13.32 5.54
CA LYS A 342 -16.19 -13.14 5.49
C LYS A 342 -16.59 -12.48 4.17
N PHE A 343 -17.73 -12.88 3.64
CA PHE A 343 -18.29 -12.35 2.40
C PHE A 343 -19.77 -12.05 2.57
N LYS A 344 -20.20 -10.86 2.15
CA LYS A 344 -21.61 -10.48 2.17
C LYS A 344 -21.95 -9.75 0.87
N LYS A 345 -23.04 -10.17 0.24
CA LYS A 345 -23.64 -9.45 -0.88
C LYS A 345 -24.64 -8.40 -0.37
N MET A 346 -24.69 -7.29 -1.07
CA MET A 346 -25.64 -6.20 -0.88
C MET A 346 -26.26 -5.83 -2.23
N ASP A 347 -27.53 -5.45 -2.20
CA ASP A 347 -28.23 -4.98 -3.38
C ASP A 347 -28.12 -3.45 -3.51
N GLY A 348 -28.39 -2.95 -4.73
CA GLY A 348 -28.48 -1.52 -5.02
C GLY A 348 -27.20 -0.89 -5.59
N ASN A 349 -27.16 0.44 -5.55
CA ASN A 349 -26.01 1.21 -5.98
C ASN A 349 -24.85 1.02 -5.00
N PHE A 350 -23.62 1.03 -5.52
CA PHE A 350 -22.44 0.98 -4.67
C PHE A 350 -22.49 2.13 -3.66
N GLN A 351 -22.14 1.88 -2.40
CA GLN A 351 -22.03 2.91 -1.35
C GLN A 351 -20.83 2.57 -0.49
N ARG A 352 -19.77 3.39 -0.52
CA ARG A 352 -18.53 3.10 0.21
C ARG A 352 -18.80 3.02 1.71
N THR A 353 -19.44 4.05 2.28
CA THR A 353 -19.76 4.11 3.73
C THR A 353 -20.73 3.01 4.15
N GLY A 354 -21.79 2.78 3.37
CA GLY A 354 -22.75 1.70 3.62
C GLY A 354 -22.10 0.32 3.59
N GLY A 355 -21.22 0.07 2.63
CA GLY A 355 -20.49 -1.18 2.50
C GLY A 355 -19.49 -1.38 3.64
N LEU A 356 -18.72 -0.35 3.99
CA LEU A 356 -17.81 -0.41 5.13
C LEU A 356 -18.58 -0.68 6.44
N GLN A 357 -19.68 0.04 6.70
CA GLN A 357 -20.53 -0.21 7.88
C GLN A 357 -21.04 -1.66 7.91
N ALA A 358 -21.55 -2.16 6.79
CA ALA A 358 -22.02 -3.53 6.70
C ALA A 358 -20.92 -4.56 6.99
N GLY A 359 -19.65 -4.23 6.73
CA GLY A 359 -18.50 -5.03 7.13
C GLY A 359 -18.16 -4.92 8.61
N ILE A 360 -18.26 -3.71 9.18
CA ILE A 360 -18.10 -3.46 10.62
C ILE A 360 -19.14 -4.27 11.43
N ASP A 361 -20.38 -4.30 10.95
CA ASP A 361 -21.51 -5.02 11.58
C ASP A 361 -21.32 -6.55 11.58
N LEU A 362 -20.41 -7.09 10.76
CA LEU A 362 -20.08 -8.52 10.77
C LEU A 362 -19.04 -8.89 11.83
N VAL A 363 -18.47 -7.92 12.54
CA VAL A 363 -17.47 -8.16 13.58
C VAL A 363 -18.15 -8.08 14.94
N GLU A 364 -18.04 -9.17 15.72
CA GLU A 364 -18.67 -9.27 17.05
C GLU A 364 -17.66 -9.04 18.19
N ASP A 365 -16.39 -9.39 17.96
CA ASP A 365 -15.33 -9.21 18.96
C ASP A 365 -14.96 -7.73 19.11
N GLU A 366 -15.38 -7.14 20.23
CA GLU A 366 -15.12 -5.74 20.58
C GLU A 366 -13.62 -5.42 20.71
N HIS A 367 -12.79 -6.42 21.04
CA HIS A 367 -11.35 -6.28 21.25
C HIS A 367 -10.52 -6.60 19.98
N SER A 368 -11.20 -6.72 18.84
CA SER A 368 -10.56 -6.82 17.53
C SER A 368 -10.33 -5.44 16.92
N ILE A 369 -9.43 -5.36 15.94
CA ILE A 369 -9.11 -4.13 15.21
C ILE A 369 -9.75 -4.21 13.83
N LEU A 370 -10.56 -3.20 13.49
CA LEU A 370 -11.09 -2.97 12.16
C LEU A 370 -10.06 -2.16 11.36
N PHE A 371 -9.76 -2.60 10.14
CA PHE A 371 -8.99 -1.82 9.18
C PHE A 371 -9.86 -1.52 7.97
N LEU A 372 -10.40 -0.31 7.93
CA LEU A 372 -11.19 0.21 6.81
C LEU A 372 -10.22 0.61 5.70
N CYS A 373 -10.39 0.07 4.49
CA CYS A 373 -9.47 0.37 3.41
C CYS A 373 -10.09 0.39 2.02
N ASP A 374 -9.31 0.92 1.07
CA ASP A 374 -9.63 0.88 -0.35
C ASP A 374 -9.18 -0.45 -0.98
N LEU A 375 -9.79 -0.77 -2.13
CA LEU A 375 -9.50 -1.99 -2.86
C LEU A 375 -8.13 -1.94 -3.60
N HIS A 376 -7.70 -0.75 -4.02
CA HIS A 376 -6.60 -0.54 -4.97
C HIS A 376 -5.21 -0.45 -4.32
N LEU A 377 -4.94 -1.31 -3.35
CA LEU A 377 -3.75 -1.21 -2.50
C LEU A 377 -2.75 -2.34 -2.78
N TYR A 378 -1.47 -1.99 -2.74
CA TYR A 378 -0.35 -2.91 -2.62
C TYR A 378 0.14 -2.90 -1.18
N TYR A 379 0.12 -4.04 -0.50
CA TYR A 379 0.35 -4.15 0.93
C TYR A 379 1.78 -4.58 1.27
N PRO A 380 2.43 -3.96 2.27
CA PRO A 380 3.66 -4.48 2.83
C PRO A 380 3.37 -5.70 3.71
N VAL A 381 4.32 -6.63 3.77
CA VAL A 381 4.15 -7.91 4.50
C VAL A 381 3.93 -7.73 6.00
N ASN A 382 4.41 -6.63 6.59
CA ASN A 382 4.26 -6.32 8.01
C ASN A 382 2.99 -5.53 8.34
N ILE A 383 2.04 -5.35 7.40
CA ILE A 383 0.87 -4.49 7.59
C ILE A 383 0.04 -4.86 8.83
N ILE A 384 -0.24 -6.16 9.04
CA ILE A 384 -1.06 -6.63 10.18
C ILE A 384 -0.40 -6.26 11.51
N THR A 385 0.89 -6.54 11.65
CA THR A 385 1.67 -6.16 12.83
C THR A 385 1.76 -4.65 12.99
N SER A 386 1.90 -3.90 11.89
CA SER A 386 1.91 -2.42 11.93
C SER A 386 0.58 -1.87 12.45
N ILE A 387 -0.55 -2.42 12.00
CA ILE A 387 -1.89 -2.04 12.49
C ILE A 387 -1.99 -2.32 13.99
N ARG A 388 -1.64 -3.54 14.45
CA ARG A 388 -1.71 -3.87 15.88
C ARG A 388 -0.86 -2.94 16.74
N LYS A 389 0.36 -2.62 16.32
CA LYS A 389 1.27 -1.75 17.08
C LYS A 389 0.72 -0.33 17.22
N HIS A 390 0.06 0.19 16.19
CA HIS A 390 -0.38 1.58 16.14
C HIS A 390 -1.86 1.77 16.47
N CYS A 391 -2.54 0.72 16.95
CA CYS A 391 -3.87 0.80 17.52
C CYS A 391 -3.80 0.44 19.01
N VAL A 392 -4.34 1.32 19.86
CA VAL A 392 -4.45 1.09 21.31
C VAL A 392 -5.89 1.35 21.70
N GLU A 393 -6.55 0.32 22.19
CA GLU A 393 -7.98 0.34 22.53
C GLU A 393 -8.29 1.46 23.52
N GLY A 394 -9.29 2.30 23.21
CA GLY A 394 -9.67 3.44 24.03
C GLY A 394 -8.72 4.64 23.96
N LYS A 395 -7.63 4.58 23.18
CA LYS A 395 -6.58 5.61 23.18
C LYS A 395 -6.11 6.06 21.81
N MET A 396 -5.96 5.17 20.83
CA MET A 396 -5.27 5.50 19.59
C MET A 396 -5.75 4.67 18.40
N VAL A 397 -5.99 5.38 17.29
CA VAL A 397 -6.27 4.83 15.96
C VAL A 397 -5.06 5.00 15.05
N TYR A 398 -4.96 4.15 14.04
CA TYR A 398 -3.90 4.19 13.04
C TYR A 398 -4.42 4.62 11.68
N ALA A 399 -3.94 5.74 11.16
CA ALA A 399 -4.28 6.21 9.80
C ALA A 399 -3.01 6.25 8.94
N PRO A 400 -2.57 5.10 8.39
CA PRO A 400 -1.34 5.02 7.61
C PRO A 400 -1.38 5.91 6.36
N VAL A 401 -0.25 6.55 6.05
CA VAL A 401 -0.10 7.38 4.85
C VAL A 401 0.47 6.50 3.73
N VAL A 402 -0.34 6.28 2.69
CA VAL A 402 0.06 5.56 1.48
C VAL A 402 0.73 6.47 0.45
N MET A 403 1.62 5.89 -0.36
CA MET A 403 2.09 6.56 -1.56
C MET A 403 1.15 6.24 -2.72
N ARG A 404 0.52 7.26 -3.29
CA ARG A 404 -0.28 7.13 -4.50
C ARG A 404 0.63 7.11 -5.70
N LEU A 405 0.53 6.04 -6.47
CA LEU A 405 1.31 5.85 -7.68
C LEU A 405 0.75 6.71 -8.81
N ASP A 406 1.65 7.27 -9.61
CA ASP A 406 1.32 7.95 -10.86
C ASP A 406 0.89 6.96 -11.95
N CYS A 407 0.24 7.46 -13.00
CA CYS A 407 -0.14 6.65 -14.15
C CYS A 407 1.09 6.03 -14.83
N GLY A 408 1.16 4.70 -14.86
CA GLY A 408 2.29 3.93 -15.40
C GLY A 408 3.38 3.60 -14.39
N ALA A 409 3.27 4.09 -13.14
CA ALA A 409 4.14 3.67 -12.05
C ALA A 409 3.71 2.31 -11.48
N SER A 410 4.63 1.61 -10.82
CA SER A 410 4.37 0.31 -10.21
C SER A 410 5.08 0.18 -8.85
N PRO A 411 4.69 -0.77 -7.98
CA PRO A 411 5.42 -1.03 -6.74
C PRO A 411 6.92 -1.33 -6.92
N ARG A 412 7.35 -1.81 -8.10
CA ARG A 412 8.77 -2.08 -8.43
C ARG A 412 9.54 -0.84 -8.87
N ALA A 413 8.85 0.11 -9.47
CA ALA A 413 9.39 1.39 -9.92
C ALA A 413 8.42 2.48 -9.46
N PRO A 414 8.37 2.75 -8.14
CA PRO A 414 7.38 3.65 -7.58
C PRO A 414 7.71 5.10 -7.96
N ALA A 415 6.74 5.75 -8.58
CA ALA A 415 6.71 7.19 -8.80
C ALA A 415 5.31 7.68 -8.39
N GLY A 416 5.25 8.82 -7.71
CA GLY A 416 4.01 9.28 -7.11
C GLY A 416 4.21 10.26 -5.95
N PHE A 417 3.22 10.33 -5.06
CA PHE A 417 3.21 11.25 -3.92
C PHE A 417 2.57 10.61 -2.68
N TRP A 418 2.94 11.10 -1.49
CA TRP A 418 2.29 10.69 -0.24
C TRP A 418 0.90 11.33 -0.10
N GLU A 419 -0.14 10.53 0.12
CA GLU A 419 -1.53 10.98 0.34
C GLU A 419 -1.72 11.48 1.79
N VAL A 420 -1.11 12.63 2.09
CA VAL A 420 -1.08 13.19 3.45
C VAL A 420 -2.44 13.70 3.92
N LEU A 421 -3.37 14.00 3.00
CA LEU A 421 -4.70 14.52 3.31
C LEU A 421 -5.79 13.44 3.32
N GLY A 422 -5.48 12.21 2.92
CA GLY A 422 -6.42 11.09 2.97
C GLY A 422 -6.47 10.43 4.34
N TYR A 423 -7.69 10.18 4.82
CA TYR A 423 -7.97 9.41 6.05
C TYR A 423 -8.83 8.18 5.78
N GLY A 424 -9.09 7.88 4.49
CA GLY A 424 -9.90 6.73 4.08
C GLY A 424 -9.35 5.36 4.47
N LEU A 425 -8.08 5.28 4.91
CA LEU A 425 -7.48 4.09 5.52
C LEU A 425 -7.39 4.29 7.03
N MET A 426 -8.05 3.44 7.81
CA MET A 426 -8.09 3.60 9.26
C MET A 426 -8.17 2.25 9.99
N GLY A 427 -7.20 2.03 10.88
CA GLY A 427 -7.18 1.00 11.90
C GLY A 427 -7.77 1.52 13.21
N ILE A 428 -8.80 0.86 13.74
CA ILE A 428 -9.52 1.28 14.95
C ILE A 428 -10.09 0.05 15.66
N TYR A 429 -10.06 0.00 16.98
CA TYR A 429 -10.70 -1.09 17.72
C TYR A 429 -12.21 -1.08 17.49
N LYS A 430 -12.82 -2.27 17.45
CA LYS A 430 -14.27 -2.40 17.26
C LYS A 430 -15.04 -1.64 18.35
N SER A 431 -14.63 -1.79 19.61
CA SER A 431 -15.18 -1.04 20.75
C SER A 431 -15.10 0.48 20.57
N ASP A 432 -13.99 0.99 20.04
CA ASP A 432 -13.81 2.41 19.75
C ASP A 432 -14.68 2.89 18.58
N MET A 433 -14.78 2.10 17.50
CA MET A 433 -15.64 2.39 16.35
C MET A 433 -17.12 2.45 16.75
N ASP A 434 -17.56 1.54 17.62
CA ASP A 434 -18.92 1.55 18.15
C ASP A 434 -19.16 2.76 19.06
N ARG A 435 -18.20 3.09 19.93
CA ARG A 435 -18.28 4.26 20.81
C ARG A 435 -18.47 5.56 20.02
N ILE A 436 -17.81 5.70 18.87
CA ILE A 436 -17.96 6.89 18.02
C ILE A 436 -19.18 6.83 17.08
N GLY A 437 -19.92 5.71 17.05
CA GLY A 437 -21.18 5.56 16.31
C GLY A 437 -21.06 5.00 14.89
N GLY A 438 -19.97 4.33 14.53
CA GLY A 438 -19.82 3.70 13.21
C GLY A 438 -19.52 4.67 12.06
N MET A 439 -19.82 4.27 10.83
CA MET A 439 -19.77 5.12 9.63
C MET A 439 -21.06 5.94 9.49
N ASN A 440 -20.94 7.20 9.07
CA ASN A 440 -22.09 8.04 8.74
C ASN A 440 -22.68 7.65 7.37
N THR A 441 -23.52 6.61 7.37
CA THR A 441 -24.17 6.06 6.16
C THR A 441 -25.33 6.91 5.65
N ARG A 442 -25.81 7.88 6.45
CA ARG A 442 -26.93 8.75 6.09
C ARG A 442 -26.47 9.93 5.24
N GLU A 443 -25.45 10.65 5.69
CA GLU A 443 -24.93 11.83 4.99
C GLU A 443 -24.13 11.45 3.74
N PHE A 444 -23.34 10.39 3.82
CA PHE A 444 -22.46 9.94 2.74
C PHE A 444 -23.05 8.77 1.95
N LYS A 445 -24.38 8.69 1.88
CA LYS A 445 -25.08 7.65 1.13
C LYS A 445 -24.79 7.72 -0.37
N ASP A 446 -24.95 8.92 -0.94
CA ASP A 446 -24.85 9.18 -2.38
C ASP A 446 -23.79 10.27 -2.70
N LYS A 447 -22.91 10.56 -1.73
CA LYS A 447 -21.86 11.58 -1.81
C LYS A 447 -20.48 10.94 -1.75
N TRP A 448 -19.58 11.38 -2.62
CA TRP A 448 -18.19 10.97 -2.61
C TRP A 448 -17.30 11.98 -1.88
N GLY A 449 -16.52 11.50 -0.91
CA GLY A 449 -15.49 12.26 -0.23
C GLY A 449 -16.00 13.08 0.96
N GLY A 450 -15.13 13.21 1.95
CA GLY A 450 -15.40 13.91 3.20
C GLY A 450 -15.84 12.97 4.33
N GLU A 451 -16.20 11.71 4.04
CA GLU A 451 -16.57 10.73 5.06
C GLU A 451 -15.40 10.37 5.97
N ASP A 452 -14.19 10.44 5.43
CA ASP A 452 -12.96 10.15 6.14
C ASP A 452 -12.56 11.27 7.09
N TRP A 453 -12.78 12.52 6.68
CA TRP A 453 -12.64 13.69 7.54
C TRP A 453 -13.72 13.75 8.62
N GLU A 454 -14.98 13.43 8.29
CA GLU A 454 -16.05 13.35 9.28
C GLU A 454 -15.78 12.27 10.34
N LEU A 455 -15.30 11.09 9.92
CA LEU A 455 -14.91 10.03 10.84
C LEU A 455 -13.74 10.47 11.72
N LEU A 456 -12.74 11.15 11.14
CA LEU A 456 -11.60 11.71 11.86
C LEU A 456 -12.05 12.69 12.95
N ASP A 457 -12.99 13.59 12.64
CA ASP A 457 -13.53 14.56 13.59
C ASP A 457 -14.19 13.85 14.77
N ARG A 458 -14.94 12.76 14.53
CA ARG A 458 -15.54 11.96 15.61
C ARG A 458 -14.52 11.18 16.43
N VAL A 459 -13.47 10.66 15.80
CA VAL A 459 -12.34 10.02 16.50
C VAL A 459 -11.68 11.02 17.46
N LEU A 460 -11.30 12.20 16.95
CA LEU A 460 -10.67 13.24 17.75
C LEU A 460 -11.61 13.78 18.84
N GLY A 461 -12.89 13.99 18.51
CA GLY A 461 -13.93 14.44 19.44
C GLY A 461 -14.21 13.46 20.58
N ASN A 462 -13.85 12.17 20.41
CA ASN A 462 -13.94 11.14 21.45
C ASN A 462 -12.59 10.90 22.15
N GLY A 463 -11.63 11.81 22.01
CA GLY A 463 -10.35 11.76 22.74
C GLY A 463 -9.40 10.66 22.28
N LEU A 464 -9.58 10.14 21.07
CA LEU A 464 -8.67 9.17 20.47
C LEU A 464 -7.54 9.87 19.72
N GLU A 465 -6.31 9.40 19.91
CA GLU A 465 -5.16 9.83 19.14
C GLU A 465 -5.16 9.24 17.74
N VAL A 466 -4.56 9.96 16.79
CA VAL A 466 -4.41 9.50 15.40
C VAL A 466 -2.93 9.42 15.05
N GLU A 467 -2.43 8.20 14.92
CA GLU A 467 -1.06 7.94 14.51
C GLU A 467 -0.99 7.88 12.97
N ARG A 468 -0.10 8.67 12.39
CA ARG A 468 0.09 8.77 10.93
C ARG A 468 1.55 8.54 10.58
N LEU A 469 1.81 7.42 9.92
CA LEU A 469 3.15 7.07 9.45
C LEU A 469 3.13 6.82 7.95
N ARG A 470 4.12 7.36 7.23
CA ARG A 470 4.39 7.02 5.82
C ARG A 470 4.94 5.60 5.79
N LEU A 471 4.11 4.65 5.40
CA LEU A 471 4.47 3.24 5.44
C LEU A 471 5.22 2.87 4.15
N ARG A 472 6.44 2.36 4.30
CA ARG A 472 7.24 1.89 3.16
C ARG A 472 6.54 0.73 2.48
N ASN A 473 6.61 0.67 1.15
CA ASN A 473 6.00 -0.38 0.34
C ASN A 473 4.49 -0.52 0.54
N PHE A 474 3.82 0.56 0.97
CA PHE A 474 2.36 0.65 1.00
C PHE A 474 1.90 1.64 -0.06
N PHE A 475 1.37 1.11 -1.16
CA PHE A 475 1.03 1.90 -2.33
C PHE A 475 -0.46 1.83 -2.62
N HIS A 476 -0.99 2.94 -3.10
CA HIS A 476 -2.29 2.95 -3.74
C HIS A 476 -2.05 3.06 -5.25
N HIS A 477 -2.51 2.07 -6.01
CA HIS A 477 -2.35 2.03 -7.44
C HIS A 477 -3.06 3.21 -8.12
N PHE A 478 -2.48 3.69 -9.21
CA PHE A 478 -3.19 4.61 -10.06
C PHE A 478 -4.45 3.92 -10.63
N HIS A 479 -5.59 4.58 -10.51
CA HIS A 479 -6.80 4.20 -11.22
C HIS A 479 -7.58 5.45 -11.60
N SER A 480 -8.33 5.35 -12.69
CA SER A 480 -9.24 6.41 -13.12
C SER A 480 -10.55 6.31 -12.35
N LYS A 481 -11.21 7.44 -12.10
CA LYS A 481 -12.55 7.45 -11.49
C LYS A 481 -13.67 7.03 -12.45
N ARG A 482 -13.36 6.82 -13.75
CA ARG A 482 -14.33 6.46 -14.79
C ARG A 482 -14.92 5.07 -14.51
N GLY A 483 -16.25 4.94 -14.62
CA GLY A 483 -16.96 3.69 -14.38
C GLY A 483 -17.13 3.29 -12.91
N MET A 484 -16.52 4.00 -11.94
CA MET A 484 -16.77 3.74 -10.52
C MET A 484 -18.09 4.37 -10.05
N TRP A 485 -18.51 5.48 -10.69
CA TRP A 485 -19.78 6.20 -10.43
C TRP A 485 -20.18 6.98 -11.69
N GLU A 486 -20.86 6.35 -12.64
CA GLU A 486 -21.54 7.12 -13.67
C GLU A 486 -22.86 7.63 -13.09
N ASN A 487 -22.93 8.94 -12.82
CA ASN A 487 -24.22 9.62 -12.82
C ASN A 487 -24.75 9.55 -14.24
N ASN A 488 -25.75 8.70 -14.49
CA ASN A 488 -26.62 8.81 -15.66
C ASN A 488 -27.50 10.06 -15.58
N ASN A 489 -26.88 11.23 -15.42
CA ASN A 489 -27.53 12.52 -15.57
C ASN A 489 -26.73 13.34 -16.58
N GLN A 490 -26.83 12.94 -17.84
CA GLN A 490 -26.82 13.89 -18.95
C GLN A 490 -28.17 13.75 -19.66
N GLY A 491 -29.09 14.64 -19.27
CA GLY A 491 -30.12 15.14 -20.17
C GLY A 491 -29.60 16.39 -20.86
#